data_AF-H8WX21-F1
#
_entry.id   AF-H8WX21-F1
#
_cell.length_a   1.000
_cell.length_b   1.000
_cell.length_c   1.000
_cell.angle_alpha   90.00
_cell.angle_beta   90.00
_cell.angle_gamma   90.00
#
_symmetry.space_group_name_H-M   'P 1'
#
loop_
_entity.id
_entity.type
_entity.pdbx_description
1 polymer ?
#
loop_
_entity_poly.entity_id
_entity_poly.type
_entity_poly.pdbx_seq_one_letter_code
_entity_poly.pdbx_strand_id
1 'polypeptide(L)'
;MVRHNRQILTAGKNYAEKQAKKHAVNEVTFDKESREEYLTGFHKRKLQRKKKAQEYNKEQERLARIEERKQLRDERKRDLENQLREFNEKAKELAMINGGLADDIEEEGEGSDDDEWTGFDEDGSEENPKEDKPVSLKGILHHKEIYEPDSDANGFGDETTVTIESIDKPLGSANGANLEEIAKTNNVDLNKSEEVLEEAVERAKNYAVLCGVSKPSKVEKPKTKKKKFRYLSKAERRENTRKEKLKSKLRGKK
;
A
#
# COMPACT_ATOMS: atom_id res chain seq x y z
N MET A 1 36.06 -3.03 -1.05
CA MET A 1 36.77 -1.73 -1.08
C MET A 1 36.26 -0.85 0.06
N VAL A 2 37.12 -0.40 0.97
CA VAL A 2 36.72 0.39 2.15
C VAL A 2 36.36 1.81 1.70
N ARG A 3 35.11 2.25 1.95
CA ARG A 3 34.68 3.62 1.64
C ARG A 3 35.37 4.59 2.60
N HIS A 4 35.98 5.64 2.06
CA HIS A 4 36.69 6.62 2.86
C HIS A 4 35.71 7.51 3.64
N ASN A 5 36.07 7.96 4.84
CA ASN A 5 35.18 8.76 5.72
C ASN A 5 34.57 9.97 5.01
N ARG A 6 35.37 10.63 4.14
CA ARG A 6 34.87 11.74 3.31
C ARG A 6 33.73 11.32 2.40
N GLN A 7 33.81 10.15 1.75
CA GLN A 7 32.75 9.63 0.88
C GLN A 7 31.47 9.32 1.65
N ILE A 8 31.58 8.75 2.85
CA ILE A 8 30.44 8.45 3.74
C ILE A 8 29.73 9.75 4.15
N LEU A 9 30.50 10.76 4.56
CA LEU A 9 29.96 12.05 4.98
C LEU A 9 29.39 12.87 3.82
N THR A 10 29.91 12.73 2.59
CA THR A 10 29.37 13.42 1.39
C THR A 10 28.26 12.67 0.67
N ALA A 11 28.03 11.39 1.00
CA ALA A 11 27.07 10.54 0.28
C ALA A 11 25.64 11.12 0.31
N GLY A 12 25.23 11.75 1.41
CA GLY A 12 23.92 12.41 1.51
C GLY A 12 23.73 13.57 0.55
N LYS A 13 24.77 14.40 0.34
CA LYS A 13 24.73 15.51 -0.63
C LYS A 13 24.64 14.99 -2.06
N ASN A 14 25.47 14.02 -2.41
CA ASN A 14 25.45 13.39 -3.73
C ASN A 14 24.13 12.69 -4.01
N TYR A 15 23.52 12.07 -3.00
CA TYR A 15 22.18 11.47 -3.10
C TYR A 15 21.11 12.54 -3.33
N ALA A 16 21.11 13.62 -2.56
CA ALA A 16 20.18 14.73 -2.74
C ALA A 16 20.29 15.36 -4.15
N GLU A 17 21.51 15.59 -4.63
CA GLU A 17 21.77 16.09 -5.98
C GLU A 17 21.30 15.11 -7.07
N LYS A 18 21.52 13.80 -6.89
CA LYS A 18 21.00 12.78 -7.80
C LYS A 18 19.47 12.74 -7.80
N GLN A 19 18.82 12.81 -6.63
CA GLN A 19 17.36 12.83 -6.54
C GLN A 19 16.76 14.10 -7.15
N ALA A 20 17.39 15.25 -6.94
CA ALA A 20 16.99 16.51 -7.58
C ALA A 20 17.11 16.42 -9.11
N LYS A 21 18.15 15.76 -9.63
CA LYS A 21 18.36 15.57 -11.08
C LYS A 21 17.44 14.52 -11.71
N LYS A 22 16.94 13.52 -10.97
CA LYS A 22 16.05 12.47 -11.51
C LYS A 22 14.78 13.01 -12.16
N HIS A 23 14.25 14.12 -11.64
CA HIS A 23 13.07 14.79 -12.18
C HIS A 23 13.40 16.10 -12.89
N ALA A 24 14.68 16.46 -12.98
CA ALA A 24 15.12 17.64 -13.72
C ALA A 24 15.19 17.29 -15.21
N VAL A 25 14.41 18.00 -16.01
CA VAL A 25 14.48 17.91 -17.47
C VAL A 25 15.54 18.90 -17.95
N ASN A 26 16.42 18.47 -18.86
CA ASN A 26 17.54 19.30 -19.34
C ASN A 26 17.07 20.55 -20.11
N GLU A 27 15.96 20.46 -20.83
CA GLU A 27 15.38 21.55 -21.60
C GLU A 27 13.85 21.45 -21.58
N VAL A 28 13.17 22.58 -21.40
CA VAL A 28 11.70 22.68 -21.51
C VAL A 28 11.36 23.38 -22.82
N THR A 29 11.03 22.62 -23.84
CA THR A 29 10.57 23.15 -25.12
C THR A 29 9.07 23.39 -25.08
N PHE A 30 8.62 24.52 -25.64
CA PHE A 30 7.21 24.86 -25.69
C PHE A 30 6.63 24.45 -27.04
N ASP A 31 6.03 23.27 -27.06
CA ASP A 31 5.34 22.78 -28.24
C ASP A 31 3.87 23.24 -28.27
N LYS A 32 3.52 24.04 -29.29
CA LYS A 32 2.19 24.65 -29.42
C LYS A 32 1.11 23.60 -29.64
N GLU A 33 1.41 22.53 -30.38
CA GLU A 33 0.45 21.46 -30.67
C GLU A 33 0.10 20.68 -29.39
N SER A 34 1.12 20.34 -28.59
CA SER A 34 0.94 19.72 -27.27
C SER A 34 0.07 20.56 -26.34
N ARG A 35 0.22 21.90 -26.42
CA ARG A 35 -0.59 22.85 -25.64
C ARG A 35 -2.03 22.88 -26.13
N GLU A 36 -2.26 22.89 -27.43
CA GLU A 36 -3.61 22.86 -28.00
C GLU A 36 -4.33 21.55 -27.63
N GLU A 37 -3.65 20.41 -27.69
CA GLU A 37 -4.20 19.13 -27.22
C GLU A 37 -4.45 19.14 -25.71
N TYR A 38 -3.57 19.78 -24.92
CA TYR A 38 -3.81 19.97 -23.50
C TYR A 38 -4.99 20.91 -23.22
N LEU A 39 -5.19 21.99 -23.97
CA LEU A 39 -6.31 22.89 -23.73
C LEU A 39 -7.65 22.32 -24.22
N THR A 40 -7.67 21.52 -25.28
CA THR A 40 -8.92 20.97 -25.84
C THR A 40 -9.23 19.55 -25.34
N GLY A 41 -8.21 18.76 -25.00
CA GLY A 41 -8.28 17.35 -24.64
C GLY A 41 -8.73 17.03 -23.20
N PHE A 42 -9.56 17.88 -22.56
CA PHE A 42 -10.02 17.65 -21.19
C PHE A 42 -10.69 16.29 -20.98
N HIS A 43 -11.48 15.84 -21.97
CA HIS A 43 -12.13 14.53 -21.93
C HIS A 43 -11.08 13.40 -21.99
N LYS A 44 -10.10 13.49 -22.88
CA LYS A 44 -8.97 12.54 -22.96
C LYS A 44 -8.23 12.44 -21.62
N ARG A 45 -7.87 13.57 -21.00
CA ARG A 45 -7.22 13.57 -19.67
C ARG A 45 -8.10 13.00 -18.56
N LYS A 46 -9.41 13.28 -18.60
CA LYS A 46 -10.35 12.71 -17.63
C LYS A 46 -10.41 11.18 -17.78
N LEU A 47 -10.44 10.66 -19.00
CA LEU A 47 -10.39 9.22 -19.26
C LEU A 47 -9.05 8.62 -18.84
N GLN A 48 -7.93 9.24 -19.18
CA GLN A 48 -6.60 8.80 -18.76
C GLN A 48 -6.47 8.72 -17.23
N ARG A 49 -6.94 9.75 -16.50
CA ARG A 49 -6.95 9.71 -15.03
C ARG A 49 -7.80 8.57 -14.47
N LYS A 50 -8.96 8.31 -15.06
CA LYS A 50 -9.81 7.16 -14.68
C LYS A 50 -9.11 5.84 -14.95
N LYS A 51 -8.50 5.67 -16.13
CA LYS A 51 -7.74 4.46 -16.49
C LYS A 51 -6.56 4.23 -15.56
N LYS A 52 -5.75 5.26 -15.31
CA LYS A 52 -4.61 5.20 -14.37
C LYS A 52 -5.04 4.81 -12.96
N ALA A 53 -6.17 5.35 -12.48
CA ALA A 53 -6.72 4.97 -11.18
C ALA A 53 -7.20 3.50 -11.16
N GLN A 54 -7.80 3.02 -12.25
CA GLN A 54 -8.20 1.61 -12.38
C GLN A 54 -6.98 0.68 -12.46
N GLU A 55 -5.94 1.04 -13.21
CA GLU A 55 -4.68 0.29 -13.32
C GLU A 55 -3.98 0.20 -11.97
N TYR A 56 -3.85 1.32 -11.26
CA TYR A 56 -3.28 1.34 -9.91
C TYR A 56 -4.03 0.41 -8.95
N ASN A 57 -5.36 0.46 -8.93
CA ASN A 57 -6.15 -0.42 -8.06
C ASN A 57 -5.98 -1.90 -8.43
N LYS A 58 -5.89 -2.23 -9.73
CA LYS A 58 -5.63 -3.60 -10.20
C LYS A 58 -4.24 -4.09 -9.80
N GLU A 59 -3.22 -3.23 -9.88
CA GLU A 59 -1.87 -3.55 -9.43
C GLU A 59 -1.83 -3.82 -7.93
N GLN A 60 -2.48 -2.97 -7.12
CA GLN A 60 -2.59 -3.17 -5.68
C GLN A 60 -3.33 -4.46 -5.33
N GLU A 61 -4.45 -4.77 -6.00
CA GLU A 61 -5.18 -6.02 -5.80
C GLU A 61 -4.34 -7.25 -6.19
N ARG A 62 -3.57 -7.16 -7.29
CA ARG A 62 -2.66 -8.23 -7.70
C ARG A 62 -1.58 -8.48 -6.65
N LEU A 63 -0.98 -7.41 -6.11
CA LEU A 63 0.03 -7.51 -5.05
C LEU A 63 -0.55 -8.12 -3.77
N ALA A 64 -1.72 -7.64 -3.32
CA ALA A 64 -2.41 -8.19 -2.16
C ALA A 64 -2.72 -9.67 -2.33
N ARG A 65 -3.21 -10.10 -3.51
CA ARG A 65 -3.48 -11.52 -3.79
C ARG A 65 -2.21 -12.38 -3.77
N ILE A 66 -1.09 -11.85 -4.23
CA ILE A 66 0.20 -12.55 -4.17
C ILE A 66 0.65 -12.70 -2.71
N GLU A 67 0.51 -11.65 -1.91
CA GLU A 67 0.82 -11.64 -0.47
C GLU A 67 -0.06 -12.64 0.30
N GLU A 68 -1.37 -12.64 0.08
CA GLU A 68 -2.31 -13.61 0.67
C GLU A 68 -1.92 -15.06 0.32
N ARG A 69 -1.59 -15.32 -0.95
CA ARG A 69 -1.14 -16.65 -1.38
C ARG A 69 0.20 -17.06 -0.77
N LYS A 70 1.06 -16.10 -0.46
CA LYS A 70 2.33 -16.35 0.23
C LYS A 70 2.06 -16.67 1.70
N GLN A 71 1.23 -15.88 2.37
CA GLN A 71 0.83 -16.10 3.76
C GLN A 71 0.20 -17.49 3.94
N LEU A 72 -0.75 -17.87 3.07
CA LEU A 72 -1.39 -19.20 3.12
C LEU A 72 -0.39 -20.35 2.87
N ARG A 73 0.66 -20.12 2.08
CA ARG A 73 1.73 -21.12 1.87
C ARG A 73 2.62 -21.23 3.11
N ASP A 74 2.98 -20.10 3.71
CA ASP A 74 3.79 -20.05 4.91
C ASP A 74 3.04 -20.64 6.12
N GLU A 75 1.74 -20.38 6.25
CA GLU A 75 0.85 -20.99 7.25
C GLU A 75 0.81 -22.52 7.09
N ARG A 76 0.51 -23.02 5.88
CA ARG A 76 0.52 -24.47 5.62
C ARG A 76 1.87 -25.12 5.91
N LYS A 77 2.98 -24.42 5.63
CA LYS A 77 4.32 -24.93 5.94
C LYS A 77 4.55 -25.00 7.45
N ARG A 78 4.14 -23.98 8.21
CA ARG A 78 4.23 -23.97 9.69
C ARG A 78 3.35 -25.05 10.30
N ASP A 79 2.14 -25.24 9.81
CA ASP A 79 1.23 -26.28 10.29
C ASP A 79 1.83 -27.67 10.07
N LEU A 80 2.43 -27.91 8.90
CA LEU A 80 3.14 -29.16 8.60
C LEU A 80 4.36 -29.36 9.51
N GLU A 81 5.16 -28.31 9.73
CA GLU A 81 6.32 -28.36 10.63
C GLU A 81 5.89 -28.67 12.08
N ASN A 82 4.81 -28.05 12.56
CA ASN A 82 4.23 -28.33 13.87
C ASN A 82 3.73 -29.78 13.96
N GLN A 83 3.05 -30.28 12.92
CA GLN A 83 2.59 -31.67 12.88
C GLN A 83 3.75 -32.67 12.89
N LEU A 84 4.83 -32.42 12.14
CA LEU A 84 6.03 -33.25 12.16
C LEU A 84 6.72 -33.20 13.52
N ARG A 85 6.78 -32.02 14.15
CA ARG A 85 7.34 -31.87 15.49
C ARG A 85 6.53 -32.65 16.53
N GLU A 86 5.20 -32.50 16.54
CA GLU A 86 4.31 -33.26 17.42
C GLU A 86 4.40 -34.76 17.17
N PHE A 87 4.54 -35.18 15.90
CA PHE A 87 4.72 -36.59 15.56
C PHE A 87 6.04 -37.14 16.10
N ASN A 88 7.14 -36.40 15.91
CA ASN A 88 8.46 -36.78 16.42
C ASN A 88 8.49 -36.82 17.95
N GLU A 89 7.83 -35.88 18.63
CA GLU A 89 7.69 -35.87 20.09
C GLU A 89 6.90 -37.11 20.58
N LYS A 90 5.74 -37.40 19.97
CA LYS A 90 4.95 -38.62 20.29
C LYS A 90 5.71 -39.90 19.99
N ALA A 91 6.43 -39.97 18.88
CA ALA A 91 7.27 -41.12 18.52
C ALA A 91 8.38 -41.35 19.56
N LYS A 92 9.02 -40.26 20.03
CA LYS A 92 10.03 -40.30 21.09
C LYS A 92 9.44 -40.72 22.44
N GLU A 93 8.25 -40.24 22.80
CA GLU A 93 7.52 -40.66 24.01
C GLU A 93 7.19 -42.15 23.96
N LEU A 94 6.68 -42.65 22.83
CA LEU A 94 6.40 -44.08 22.63
C LEU A 94 7.67 -44.93 22.69
N ALA A 95 8.78 -44.48 22.09
CA ALA A 95 10.07 -45.15 22.17
C ALA A 95 10.62 -45.21 23.60
N MET A 96 10.42 -44.16 24.41
CA MET A 96 10.78 -44.16 25.83
C MET A 96 9.90 -45.13 26.65
N ILE A 97 8.61 -45.21 26.37
CA ILE A 97 7.66 -46.09 27.07
C ILE A 97 7.89 -47.57 26.71
N ASN A 98 8.25 -47.87 25.46
CA ASN A 98 8.41 -49.25 24.97
C ASN A 98 9.76 -49.90 25.36
N GLY A 99 10.56 -49.25 26.21
CA GLY A 99 11.74 -49.85 26.84
C GLY A 99 13.01 -49.75 25.99
N GLY A 100 13.65 -48.58 26.05
CA GLY A 100 15.07 -48.30 25.79
C GLY A 100 15.89 -49.33 24.99
N LEU A 101 15.92 -49.17 23.66
CA LEU A 101 17.07 -49.54 22.84
C LEU A 101 17.05 -48.71 21.54
N ALA A 102 17.53 -47.47 21.62
CA ALA A 102 17.92 -46.66 20.45
C ALA A 102 18.76 -45.47 20.96
N ASP A 103 19.81 -45.79 21.72
CA ASP A 103 21.02 -44.97 21.67
C ASP A 103 21.75 -45.55 20.45
N ASP A 104 22.13 -44.71 19.48
CA ASP A 104 22.84 -45.08 18.23
C ASP A 104 21.99 -45.34 16.96
N ILE A 105 21.12 -44.39 16.59
CA ILE A 105 20.91 -44.11 15.17
C ILE A 105 21.66 -42.81 14.89
N GLU A 106 22.96 -42.99 14.61
CA GLU A 106 23.77 -42.01 13.92
C GLU A 106 23.02 -41.48 12.70
N GLU A 107 23.11 -40.16 12.57
CA GLU A 107 22.71 -39.34 11.45
C GLU A 107 23.53 -39.70 10.20
N GLU A 108 23.32 -40.90 9.64
CA GLU A 108 23.78 -41.27 8.30
C GLU A 108 22.58 -41.44 7.38
N GLY A 109 22.15 -40.31 6.83
CA GLY A 109 21.24 -40.23 5.68
C GLY A 109 21.99 -39.79 4.43
N GLU A 110 23.10 -40.46 4.09
CA GLU A 110 23.72 -40.35 2.77
C GLU A 110 23.28 -41.55 1.94
N GLY A 111 22.41 -41.32 0.95
CA GLY A 111 22.07 -42.36 -0.03
C GLY A 111 20.67 -42.24 -0.65
N SER A 112 20.61 -41.51 -1.76
CA SER A 112 19.86 -41.90 -2.98
C SER A 112 18.36 -42.16 -2.85
N ASP A 113 17.54 -41.21 -3.30
CA ASP A 113 16.82 -41.45 -4.57
C ASP A 113 16.39 -40.12 -5.19
N ASP A 114 16.97 -39.88 -6.36
CA ASP A 114 16.66 -38.78 -7.27
C ASP A 114 15.44 -39.21 -8.10
N ASP A 115 14.31 -39.47 -7.44
CA ASP A 115 13.03 -39.66 -8.13
C ASP A 115 12.39 -38.29 -8.36
N GLU A 116 13.02 -37.56 -9.28
CA GLU A 116 12.49 -36.39 -9.94
C GLU A 116 11.13 -36.78 -10.58
N TRP A 117 10.04 -36.36 -9.95
CA TRP A 117 8.68 -36.54 -10.45
C TRP A 117 8.57 -35.97 -11.88
N THR A 118 8.71 -36.84 -12.89
CA THR A 118 8.46 -36.53 -14.29
C THR A 118 6.95 -36.56 -14.50
N GLY A 119 6.31 -35.41 -14.31
CA GLY A 119 4.88 -35.24 -14.55
C GLY A 119 4.53 -35.61 -16.00
N PHE A 120 3.66 -36.61 -16.14
CA PHE A 120 2.99 -37.08 -17.36
C PHE A 120 3.28 -36.29 -18.64
N ASP A 121 4.27 -36.75 -19.42
CA ASP A 121 4.32 -36.52 -20.86
C ASP A 121 3.38 -37.54 -21.54
N GLU A 122 2.14 -37.14 -21.81
CA GLU A 122 1.22 -37.84 -22.72
C GLU A 122 0.98 -36.95 -23.94
N ASP A 123 1.88 -37.10 -24.92
CA ASP A 123 1.70 -36.73 -26.32
C ASP A 123 0.57 -37.58 -26.91
N GLY A 124 -0.51 -36.94 -27.36
CA GLY A 124 -1.61 -37.61 -28.06
C GLY A 124 -2.75 -36.71 -28.56
N SER A 125 -2.45 -35.74 -29.42
CA SER A 125 -3.33 -35.18 -30.47
C SER A 125 -4.53 -34.23 -30.17
N GLU A 126 -4.44 -33.06 -30.84
CA GLU A 126 -5.50 -32.25 -31.49
C GLU A 126 -6.19 -31.03 -30.78
N GLU A 127 -5.77 -29.85 -31.27
CA GLU A 127 -6.52 -28.61 -31.62
C GLU A 127 -7.03 -27.59 -30.56
N ASN A 128 -6.49 -26.35 -30.68
CA ASN A 128 -6.93 -25.01 -30.18
C ASN A 128 -6.40 -24.51 -28.80
N PRO A 129 -6.37 -23.18 -28.52
CA PRO A 129 -5.39 -22.20 -28.98
C PRO A 129 -4.56 -21.58 -27.83
N LYS A 130 -3.22 -21.56 -27.99
CA LYS A 130 -2.19 -20.74 -27.31
C LYS A 130 -2.48 -20.29 -25.88
N GLU A 131 -2.29 -21.21 -24.95
CA GLU A 131 -2.06 -20.91 -23.53
C GLU A 131 -0.56 -20.74 -23.26
N ASP A 132 -0.27 -19.76 -22.41
CA ASP A 132 1.04 -19.32 -21.99
C ASP A 132 1.81 -20.44 -21.27
N LYS A 133 2.96 -20.83 -21.83
CA LYS A 133 3.89 -21.79 -21.23
C LYS A 133 4.23 -21.38 -19.79
N PRO A 134 4.20 -22.30 -18.80
CA PRO A 134 4.61 -22.00 -17.45
C PRO A 134 6.13 -21.77 -17.43
N VAL A 135 6.53 -20.51 -17.28
CA VAL A 135 7.94 -20.16 -17.04
C VAL A 135 8.33 -20.79 -15.71
N SER A 136 9.22 -21.78 -15.75
CA SER A 136 9.88 -22.38 -14.59
C SER A 136 10.34 -21.26 -13.64
N LEU A 137 9.78 -21.22 -12.44
CA LEU A 137 10.13 -20.27 -11.39
C LEU A 137 11.55 -20.60 -10.89
N LYS A 138 12.57 -20.13 -11.61
CA LYS A 138 13.93 -20.02 -11.09
C LYS A 138 13.82 -19.17 -9.82
N GLY A 139 14.37 -19.67 -8.71
CA GLY A 139 14.43 -18.93 -7.46
C GLY A 139 15.00 -17.53 -7.68
N ILE A 140 14.71 -16.59 -6.78
CA ILE A 140 15.16 -15.18 -6.82
C ILE A 140 16.68 -15.10 -6.52
N LEU A 141 17.46 -16.01 -7.11
CA LEU A 141 18.89 -15.96 -7.19
C LEU A 141 19.21 -14.76 -8.06
N HIS A 142 19.95 -13.80 -7.49
CA HIS A 142 20.37 -12.55 -8.11
C HIS A 142 20.64 -12.71 -9.61
N HIS A 143 19.68 -12.31 -10.44
CA HIS A 143 19.86 -12.36 -11.88
C HIS A 143 20.83 -11.24 -12.26
N LYS A 144 22.06 -11.62 -12.60
CA LYS A 144 23.07 -10.72 -13.14
C LYS A 144 22.87 -10.68 -14.65
N GLU A 145 22.06 -9.75 -15.14
CA GLU A 145 22.02 -9.45 -16.58
C GLU A 145 23.31 -8.71 -16.94
N ILE A 146 24.16 -9.38 -17.72
CA ILE A 146 25.36 -8.77 -18.31
C ILE A 146 24.92 -8.24 -19.68
N TYR A 147 24.87 -6.93 -19.82
CA TYR A 147 24.67 -6.29 -21.12
C TYR A 147 26.02 -6.21 -21.81
N GLU A 148 26.19 -6.93 -22.94
CA GLU A 148 27.30 -6.65 -23.84
C GLU A 148 27.02 -5.29 -24.50
N PRO A 149 27.92 -4.29 -24.35
CA PRO A 149 27.74 -3.02 -25.03
C PRO A 149 27.97 -3.22 -26.53
N ASP A 150 26.97 -2.87 -27.35
CA ASP A 150 27.16 -2.71 -28.79
C ASP A 150 28.32 -1.72 -29.02
N SER A 151 29.42 -2.25 -29.53
CA SER A 151 30.75 -1.65 -29.45
C SER A 151 30.99 -0.54 -30.48
N ASP A 152 30.02 0.33 -30.77
CA ASP A 152 30.18 1.33 -31.85
C ASP A 152 29.70 2.76 -31.56
N ALA A 153 29.40 3.13 -30.31
CA ALA A 153 29.22 4.55 -29.98
C ALA A 153 29.50 4.89 -28.51
N ASN A 154 30.68 5.49 -28.29
CA ASN A 154 31.13 6.20 -27.08
C ASN A 154 31.80 5.31 -26.00
N GLY A 155 33.13 5.37 -25.96
CA GLY A 155 33.99 4.63 -25.05
C GLY A 155 33.87 5.02 -23.58
N PHE A 156 32.99 4.33 -22.85
CA PHE A 156 33.07 4.17 -21.40
C PHE A 156 32.84 2.69 -21.07
N GLY A 157 33.94 1.96 -20.92
CA GLY A 157 33.98 0.51 -20.71
C GLY A 157 33.88 0.07 -19.24
N ASP A 158 32.99 0.66 -18.45
CA ASP A 158 32.79 0.26 -17.06
C ASP A 158 31.36 -0.29 -16.86
N GLU A 159 31.30 -1.58 -16.55
CA GLU A 159 30.12 -2.39 -16.19
C GLU A 159 29.26 -1.75 -15.09
N THR A 160 28.06 -1.27 -15.44
CA THR A 160 27.12 -0.68 -14.47
C THR A 160 26.20 -1.75 -13.86
N THR A 161 26.49 -2.20 -12.64
CA THR A 161 25.59 -3.09 -11.88
C THR A 161 24.57 -2.27 -11.07
N VAL A 162 23.27 -2.55 -11.26
CA VAL A 162 22.17 -1.98 -10.48
C VAL A 162 21.67 -2.99 -9.46
N THR A 163 21.81 -2.69 -8.17
CA THR A 163 21.22 -3.45 -7.06
C THR A 163 19.90 -2.83 -6.61
N ILE A 164 18.82 -3.59 -6.63
CA ILE A 164 17.49 -3.16 -6.21
C ILE A 164 17.24 -3.72 -4.79
N GLU A 165 17.13 -2.85 -3.80
CA GLU A 165 16.77 -3.21 -2.42
C GLU A 165 15.26 -3.03 -2.20
N SER A 166 14.62 -4.03 -1.60
CA SER A 166 13.18 -4.05 -1.29
C SER A 166 12.86 -3.09 -0.14
N ILE A 167 11.85 -2.22 -0.31
CA ILE A 167 11.39 -1.22 0.67
C ILE A 167 10.55 -1.87 1.80
N ASP A 168 10.64 -3.18 1.99
CA ASP A 168 9.74 -3.99 2.85
C ASP A 168 9.99 -3.82 4.36
N LYS A 169 10.81 -2.86 4.78
CA LYS A 169 10.87 -2.41 6.17
C LYS A 169 10.31 -0.99 6.24
N PRO A 170 9.03 -0.80 6.65
CA PRO A 170 8.58 0.53 7.01
C PRO A 170 9.49 0.99 8.15
N LEU A 171 10.17 2.11 7.94
CA LEU A 171 11.20 2.70 8.80
C LEU A 171 10.76 2.97 10.26
N GLY A 172 9.54 2.60 10.66
CA GLY A 172 8.96 2.88 11.97
C GLY A 172 8.54 1.68 12.82
N SER A 173 8.68 0.43 12.38
CA SER A 173 8.02 -0.69 13.09
C SER A 173 8.95 -1.77 13.69
N ALA A 174 10.26 -1.68 13.52
CA ALA A 174 11.18 -2.77 13.91
C ALA A 174 11.94 -2.54 15.22
N ASN A 175 12.01 -1.31 15.72
CA ASN A 175 12.59 -1.01 17.02
C ASN A 175 11.53 -0.20 17.78
N GLY A 176 11.19 -0.59 19.00
CA GLY A 176 10.27 0.13 19.89
C GLY A 176 10.81 1.53 20.23
N ALA A 177 10.88 2.41 19.24
CA ALA A 177 11.13 3.82 19.43
C ALA A 177 9.91 4.36 20.15
N ASN A 178 10.13 4.84 21.38
CA ASN A 178 9.10 5.47 22.19
C ASN A 178 8.41 6.55 21.34
N LEU A 179 7.13 6.33 21.02
CA LEU A 179 6.32 7.26 20.22
C LEU A 179 6.38 8.69 20.78
N GLU A 180 6.52 8.79 22.11
CA GLU A 180 6.73 10.04 22.84
C GLU A 180 8.06 10.74 22.50
N GLU A 181 9.15 10.02 22.28
CA GLU A 181 10.44 10.59 21.91
C GLU A 181 10.41 11.11 20.46
N ILE A 182 9.76 10.37 19.57
CA ILE A 182 9.52 10.81 18.19
C ILE A 182 8.60 12.04 18.19
N ALA A 183 7.56 12.06 19.02
CA ALA A 183 6.68 13.21 19.14
C ALA A 183 7.40 14.44 19.71
N LYS A 184 8.24 14.26 20.75
CA LYS A 184 9.06 15.33 21.33
C LYS A 184 10.07 15.89 20.33
N THR A 185 10.74 15.04 19.56
CA THR A 185 11.68 15.50 18.51
C THR A 185 10.98 16.28 17.40
N ASN A 186 9.73 15.95 17.11
CA ASN A 186 8.91 16.64 16.12
C ASN A 186 8.03 17.75 16.71
N ASN A 187 8.17 18.07 18.01
CA ASN A 187 7.34 19.04 18.74
C ASN A 187 5.82 18.83 18.56
N VAL A 188 5.37 17.58 18.63
CA VAL A 188 3.96 17.19 18.50
C VAL A 188 3.37 16.87 19.88
N ASP A 189 2.27 17.54 20.21
CA ASP A 189 1.50 17.28 21.44
C ASP A 189 0.63 16.02 21.28
N LEU A 190 1.03 14.90 21.88
CA LEU A 190 0.25 13.65 21.82
C LEU A 190 -1.10 13.75 22.53
N ASN A 191 -1.25 14.58 23.55
CA ASN A 191 -2.53 14.75 24.27
C ASN A 191 -3.66 15.30 23.38
N LYS A 192 -3.33 15.97 22.28
CA LYS A 192 -4.29 16.53 21.32
C LYS A 192 -4.49 15.63 20.10
N SER A 193 -3.83 14.47 20.05
CA SER A 193 -3.86 13.62 18.86
C SER A 193 -5.26 13.13 18.52
N GLU A 194 -6.07 12.83 19.54
CA GLU A 194 -7.45 12.36 19.37
C GLU A 194 -8.34 13.46 18.80
N GLU A 195 -8.27 14.68 19.36
CA GLU A 195 -9.03 15.84 18.86
C GLU A 195 -8.67 16.17 17.40
N VAL A 196 -7.38 16.19 17.07
CA VAL A 196 -6.91 16.43 15.69
C VAL A 196 -7.38 15.32 14.74
N LEU A 197 -7.41 14.07 15.21
CA LEU A 197 -7.92 12.94 14.43
C LEU A 197 -9.42 13.09 14.17
N GLU A 198 -10.21 13.45 15.18
CA GLU A 198 -11.64 13.70 15.05
C GLU A 198 -11.94 14.84 14.06
N GLU A 199 -11.25 15.98 14.18
CA GLU A 199 -11.39 17.11 13.25
C GLU A 199 -11.00 16.75 11.80
N ALA A 200 -9.94 15.95 11.63
CA ALA A 200 -9.51 15.48 10.31
C ALA A 200 -10.56 14.56 9.67
N VAL A 201 -11.13 13.65 10.47
CA VAL A 201 -12.20 12.74 10.06
C VAL A 201 -13.46 13.52 9.71
N GLU A 202 -13.84 14.55 10.48
CA GLU A 202 -14.98 15.42 10.17
C GLU A 202 -14.76 16.22 8.88
N ARG A 203 -13.57 16.81 8.69
CA ARG A 203 -13.21 17.49 7.43
C ARG A 203 -13.28 16.55 6.24
N ALA A 204 -12.76 15.34 6.36
CA ALA A 204 -12.82 14.33 5.30
C ALA A 204 -14.27 13.93 4.98
N LYS A 205 -15.10 13.72 6.00
CA LYS A 205 -16.55 13.44 5.84
C LYS A 205 -17.26 14.59 5.12
N ASN A 206 -17.01 15.84 5.53
CA ASN A 206 -17.59 17.03 4.90
C ASN A 206 -17.14 17.19 3.45
N TYR A 207 -15.86 16.93 3.16
CA TYR A 207 -15.32 16.96 1.81
C TYR A 207 -15.92 15.86 0.92
N ALA A 208 -16.08 14.64 1.44
CA ALA A 208 -16.76 13.55 0.73
C ALA A 208 -18.22 13.90 0.38
N VAL A 209 -18.91 14.62 1.27
CA VAL A 209 -20.25 15.16 1.01
C VAL A 209 -20.21 16.24 -0.07
N LEU A 210 -19.25 17.17 -0.01
CA LEU A 210 -19.07 18.24 -0.99
C LEU A 210 -18.78 17.69 -2.40
N CYS A 211 -17.94 16.65 -2.49
CA CYS A 211 -17.61 15.95 -3.73
C CYS A 211 -18.72 15.02 -4.21
N GLY A 212 -19.82 14.89 -3.47
CA GLY A 212 -20.97 14.04 -3.83
C GLY A 212 -20.69 12.54 -3.75
N VAL A 213 -19.60 12.14 -3.09
CA VAL A 213 -19.22 10.73 -2.89
C VAL A 213 -20.04 10.12 -1.75
N SER A 214 -20.30 10.90 -0.69
CA SER A 214 -21.15 10.49 0.42
C SER A 214 -22.39 11.39 0.50
N LYS A 215 -23.50 10.81 0.98
CA LYS A 215 -24.70 11.60 1.29
C LYS A 215 -24.45 12.29 2.63
N PRO A 216 -24.86 13.56 2.81
CA PRO A 216 -24.80 14.20 4.12
C PRO A 216 -25.50 13.29 5.12
N SER A 217 -24.87 13.05 6.27
CA SER A 217 -25.50 12.25 7.32
C SER A 217 -26.87 12.89 7.60
N LYS A 218 -27.94 12.12 7.37
CA LYS A 218 -29.29 12.51 7.76
C LYS A 218 -29.33 12.44 9.28
N VAL A 219 -28.71 13.40 9.96
CA VAL A 219 -29.21 13.79 11.27
C VAL A 219 -30.64 14.22 10.98
N GLU A 220 -31.61 13.50 11.53
CA GLU A 220 -33.05 13.75 11.34
C GLU A 220 -33.43 15.11 11.95
N LYS A 221 -32.92 16.20 11.36
CA LYS A 221 -33.41 17.54 11.65
C LYS A 221 -34.88 17.51 11.21
N PRO A 222 -35.83 17.78 12.12
CA PRO A 222 -37.24 17.64 11.82
C PRO A 222 -37.54 18.48 10.58
N LYS A 223 -38.02 17.83 9.51
CA LYS A 223 -38.27 18.48 8.22
C LYS A 223 -39.13 19.72 8.49
N THR A 224 -38.55 20.91 8.27
CA THR A 224 -39.30 22.16 8.43
C THR A 224 -40.44 22.13 7.43
N LYS A 225 -41.67 21.97 7.94
CA LYS A 225 -42.87 21.91 7.10
C LYS A 225 -42.90 23.16 6.22
N LYS A 226 -43.07 22.97 4.90
CA LYS A 226 -43.18 24.08 3.93
C LYS A 226 -44.23 25.06 4.47
N LYS A 227 -43.85 26.35 4.62
CA LYS A 227 -44.78 27.39 5.07
C LYS A 227 -45.90 27.47 4.04
N LYS A 228 -47.09 27.00 4.40
CA LYS A 228 -48.27 27.23 3.57
C LYS A 228 -48.61 28.71 3.74
N PHE A 229 -48.79 29.44 2.64
CA PHE A 229 -49.30 30.82 2.68
C PHE A 229 -50.74 30.77 3.20
N ARG A 230 -50.86 30.80 4.53
CA ARG A 230 -52.12 30.89 5.25
C ARG A 230 -51.97 32.04 6.21
N TYR A 231 -53.06 32.77 6.40
CA TYR A 231 -53.11 33.76 7.46
C TYR A 231 -52.84 33.07 8.79
N LEU A 232 -51.95 33.68 9.59
CA LEU A 232 -51.69 33.24 10.95
C LEU A 232 -53.02 33.16 11.71
N SER A 233 -53.20 32.09 12.48
CA SER A 233 -54.36 31.97 13.36
C SER A 233 -54.36 33.12 14.39
N LYS A 234 -55.51 33.40 15.00
CA LYS A 234 -55.62 34.47 16.02
C LYS A 234 -54.65 34.25 17.19
N ALA A 235 -54.39 32.99 17.55
CA ALA A 235 -53.41 32.62 18.57
C ALA A 235 -51.96 32.88 18.11
N GLU A 236 -51.60 32.44 16.91
CA GLU A 236 -50.26 32.64 16.34
C GLU A 236 -49.93 34.13 16.14
N ARG A 237 -50.92 34.95 15.76
CA ARG A 237 -50.77 36.41 15.64
C ARG A 237 -50.49 37.07 17.00
N ARG A 238 -51.17 36.60 18.06
CA ARG A 238 -50.91 37.06 19.44
C ARG A 238 -49.51 36.69 19.91
N GLU A 239 -49.02 35.50 19.56
CA GLU A 239 -47.65 35.10 19.90
C GLU A 239 -46.60 35.90 19.14
N ASN A 240 -46.79 36.14 17.84
CA ASN A 240 -45.87 36.95 17.05
C ASN A 240 -45.81 38.39 17.56
N THR A 241 -46.96 39.02 17.83
CA THR A 241 -46.99 40.36 18.45
C THR A 241 -46.33 40.37 19.84
N ARG A 242 -46.46 39.30 20.64
CA ARG A 242 -45.73 39.16 21.92
C ARG A 242 -44.22 39.07 21.70
N LYS A 243 -43.76 38.26 20.74
CA LYS A 243 -42.34 38.11 20.38
C LYS A 243 -41.75 39.42 19.85
N GLU A 244 -42.49 40.16 19.04
CA GLU A 244 -42.08 41.48 18.55
C GLU A 244 -41.97 42.50 19.68
N LYS A 245 -42.96 42.54 20.60
CA LYS A 245 -42.89 43.38 21.80
C LYS A 245 -41.73 43.02 22.73
N LEU A 246 -41.39 41.73 22.85
CA LEU A 246 -40.22 41.29 23.62
C LEU A 246 -38.92 41.70 22.94
N LYS A 247 -38.81 41.52 21.61
CA LYS A 247 -37.65 41.96 20.82
C LYS A 247 -37.48 43.48 20.87
N SER A 248 -38.55 44.25 20.78
CA SER A 248 -38.47 45.72 20.87
C SER A 248 -38.03 46.17 22.27
N LYS A 249 -38.52 45.53 23.34
CA LYS A 249 -38.06 45.77 24.71
C LYS A 249 -36.58 45.41 24.91
N LEU A 250 -36.10 44.32 24.32
CA LEU A 250 -34.69 43.92 24.37
C LEU A 250 -33.79 44.89 23.60
N ARG A 251 -34.27 45.39 22.45
CA ARG A 251 -33.54 46.37 21.63
C ARG A 251 -33.53 47.77 22.25
N GLY A 252 -34.57 48.15 22.98
CA GLY A 252 -34.66 49.42 23.72
C GLY A 252 -33.97 49.41 25.09
N LYS A 253 -33.32 48.30 25.47
CA LYS A 253 -32.49 48.18 26.69
C LYS A 253 -30.98 48.21 26.39
N LYS A 254 -30.60 48.66 25.19
CA LYS A 254 -29.23 49.02 24.84
C LYS A 254 -29.09 50.54 24.80
#